data_AF-A0A2V5R523-F1
#
_entry.id   AF-A0A2V5R523-F1
#
_cell.length_a   1.000
_cell.length_b   1.000
_cell.length_c   1.000
_cell.angle_alpha   90.00
_cell.angle_beta   90.00
_cell.angle_gamma   90.00
#
_symmetry.space_group_name_H-M   'P 1'
#
loop_
_entity.id
_entity.type
_entity.pdbx_description
1 polymer ?
#
loop_
_entity_poly.entity_id
_entity_poly.type
_entity_poly.pdbx_seq_one_letter_code
_entity_poly.pdbx_strand_id
1 'polypeptide(L)'
;MAGVRNRRAIRWLRSQLPELVASGVISSENARAIDGYYEHDQPRVNFAFVILAALGSALVAAGIILLIAHNWDDLSRATRAGVAFLPLLIAQALVVFTLMRMNESRPWREAAAIFDVAAVATAISLISQTYQVQGTFADFMRTWLLLSIVIVYLLRASLGVIAYVVGCVLWLFARWGPASSAGNPMLFWFLLTLV
;
A
#
# COMPACT_ATOMS: atom_id res chain seq x y z
N MET A 1 2.29 11.43 -39.04
CA MET A 1 2.77 11.98 -37.76
C MET A 1 1.60 11.99 -36.78
N ALA A 2 1.47 10.97 -35.94
CA ALA A 2 0.43 10.93 -34.91
C ALA A 2 0.87 11.85 -33.77
N GLY A 3 0.28 13.06 -33.71
CA GLY A 3 0.54 14.00 -32.63
C GLY A 3 0.24 13.37 -31.28
N VAL A 4 1.09 13.63 -30.29
CA VAL A 4 0.93 13.14 -28.91
C VAL A 4 -0.45 13.54 -28.40
N ARG A 5 -1.39 12.58 -28.38
CA ARG A 5 -2.77 12.82 -27.98
C ARG A 5 -2.83 13.13 -26.48
N ASN A 6 -3.28 14.34 -26.14
CA ASN A 6 -3.39 14.79 -24.76
C ASN A 6 -4.58 14.11 -24.06
N ARG A 7 -4.28 13.11 -23.21
CA ARG A 7 -5.29 12.31 -22.48
C ARG A 7 -6.20 13.13 -21.56
N ARG A 8 -5.71 14.27 -21.06
CA ARG A 8 -6.52 15.16 -20.20
C ARG A 8 -7.57 15.88 -21.04
N ALA A 9 -7.19 16.34 -22.23
CA ALA A 9 -8.10 16.97 -23.19
C ALA A 9 -9.15 15.97 -23.71
N ILE A 10 -8.77 14.72 -23.98
CA ILE A 10 -9.72 13.67 -24.41
C ILE A 10 -10.76 13.38 -23.33
N ARG A 11 -10.33 13.21 -22.06
CA ARG A 11 -11.28 13.01 -20.95
C ARG A 11 -12.22 14.19 -20.77
N TRP A 12 -11.69 15.41 -20.83
CA TRP A 12 -12.49 16.62 -20.76
C TRP A 12 -13.52 16.68 -21.89
N LEU A 13 -13.10 16.46 -23.14
CA LEU A 13 -13.99 16.45 -24.31
C LEU A 13 -15.11 15.42 -24.17
N ARG A 14 -14.78 14.19 -23.76
CA ARG A 14 -15.78 13.12 -23.53
C ARG A 14 -16.78 13.49 -22.43
N SER A 15 -16.35 14.16 -21.37
CA SER A 15 -17.26 14.63 -20.31
C SER A 15 -18.23 15.72 -20.76
N GLN A 16 -17.91 16.44 -21.84
CA GLN A 16 -18.72 17.51 -22.40
C GLN A 16 -19.66 17.04 -23.51
N LEU A 17 -19.44 15.85 -24.09
CA LEU A 17 -20.32 15.28 -25.13
C LEU A 17 -21.81 15.24 -24.75
N PRO A 18 -22.21 14.86 -23.51
CA PRO A 18 -23.62 14.85 -23.13
C PRO A 18 -24.24 16.25 -23.15
N GLU A 19 -23.49 17.26 -22.71
CA GLU A 19 -23.92 18.66 -22.68
C GLU A 19 -24.05 19.23 -24.09
N LEU A 20 -23.10 18.91 -24.98
CA LEU A 20 -23.13 19.33 -26.39
C LEU A 20 -24.28 18.70 -27.20
N VAL A 21 -24.70 17.49 -26.83
CA VAL A 21 -25.90 16.84 -27.40
C VAL A 21 -27.15 17.50 -26.84
N ALA A 22 -27.20 17.77 -25.52
CA ALA A 22 -28.34 18.41 -24.87
C ALA A 22 -28.56 19.84 -25.38
N SER A 23 -27.50 20.56 -25.71
CA SER A 23 -27.56 21.90 -26.30
C SER A 23 -27.83 21.89 -27.81
N GLY A 24 -27.99 20.72 -28.43
CA GLY A 24 -28.27 20.56 -29.87
C GLY A 24 -27.10 20.96 -30.79
N VAL A 25 -25.91 21.16 -30.23
CA VAL A 25 -24.71 21.57 -31.00
C VAL A 25 -24.17 20.41 -31.83
N ILE A 26 -24.32 19.17 -31.34
CA ILE A 26 -23.97 17.94 -32.06
C ILE A 26 -25.10 16.92 -31.99
N SER A 27 -25.23 16.08 -33.02
CA SER A 27 -26.16 14.96 -32.99
C SER A 27 -25.67 13.83 -32.07
N SER A 28 -26.61 13.02 -31.58
CA SER A 28 -26.30 11.82 -30.78
C SER A 28 -25.43 10.81 -31.55
N GLU A 29 -25.55 10.78 -32.87
CA GLU A 29 -24.74 9.94 -33.76
C GLU A 29 -23.29 10.44 -33.85
N ASN A 30 -23.08 11.74 -34.01
CA ASN A 30 -21.75 12.36 -34.00
C ASN A 30 -21.06 12.18 -32.64
N ALA A 31 -21.80 12.30 -31.54
CA ALA A 31 -21.26 12.05 -30.20
C ALA A 31 -20.74 10.61 -30.05
N ARG A 32 -21.47 9.60 -30.56
CA ARG A 32 -21.02 8.20 -30.55
C ARG A 32 -19.80 7.98 -31.44
N ALA A 33 -19.75 8.60 -32.62
CA ALA A 33 -18.60 8.51 -33.51
C ALA A 33 -17.33 9.10 -32.89
N ILE A 34 -17.45 10.25 -32.20
CA ILE A 34 -16.36 10.86 -31.45
C ILE A 34 -15.92 9.96 -30.29
N ASP A 35 -16.88 9.41 -29.54
CA ASP A 35 -16.58 8.52 -28.41
C ASP A 35 -15.84 7.25 -28.87
N GLY A 36 -16.31 6.60 -29.95
CA GLY A 36 -15.68 5.42 -30.56
C GLY A 36 -14.29 5.69 -31.14
N TYR A 37 -14.05 6.88 -31.69
CA TYR A 37 -12.74 7.29 -32.20
C TYR A 37 -11.67 7.39 -31.09
N TYR A 38 -12.08 7.75 -29.87
CA TYR A 38 -11.19 7.85 -28.71
C TYR A 38 -11.23 6.63 -27.78
N GLU A 39 -12.12 5.67 -28.02
CA GLU A 39 -12.27 4.46 -27.19
C GLU A 39 -11.03 3.56 -27.23
N HIS A 40 -10.33 3.52 -28.37
CA HIS A 40 -9.14 2.71 -28.59
C HIS A 40 -7.87 3.20 -27.86
N ASP A 41 -7.90 4.40 -27.25
CA ASP A 41 -6.74 4.99 -26.57
C ASP A 41 -6.70 4.72 -25.05
N GLN A 42 -7.67 3.96 -24.52
CA GLN A 42 -7.64 3.56 -23.11
C GLN A 42 -6.72 2.35 -22.91
N PRO A 43 -5.61 2.48 -22.15
CA PRO A 43 -4.78 1.34 -21.82
C PRO A 43 -5.62 0.35 -20.98
N ARG A 44 -5.99 -0.78 -21.59
CA ARG A 44 -6.58 -1.90 -20.85
C ARG A 44 -5.50 -2.47 -19.94
N VAL A 45 -5.74 -2.40 -18.63
CA VAL A 45 -4.89 -3.11 -17.66
C VAL A 45 -5.04 -4.59 -17.93
N ASN A 46 -3.95 -5.25 -18.34
CA ASN A 46 -3.95 -6.69 -18.57
C ASN A 46 -3.96 -7.39 -17.21
N PHE A 47 -5.15 -7.74 -16.73
CA PHE A 47 -5.35 -8.36 -15.42
C PHE A 47 -4.57 -9.68 -15.26
N ALA A 48 -4.45 -10.47 -16.34
CA ALA A 48 -3.64 -11.69 -16.33
C ALA A 48 -2.16 -11.38 -16.11
N PHE A 49 -1.65 -10.31 -16.73
CA PHE A 49 -0.28 -9.85 -16.48
C PHE A 49 -0.09 -9.36 -15.04
N VAL A 50 -1.07 -8.64 -14.47
CA VAL A 50 -1.01 -8.19 -13.07
C VAL A 50 -0.96 -9.38 -12.12
N ILE A 51 -1.82 -10.38 -12.32
CA ILE A 51 -1.79 -11.61 -11.51
C ILE A 51 -0.45 -12.33 -11.65
N LEU A 52 0.03 -12.53 -12.89
CA LEU A 52 1.27 -13.24 -13.14
C LEU A 52 2.49 -12.51 -12.54
N ALA A 53 2.52 -11.17 -12.64
CA ALA A 53 3.55 -10.35 -12.04
C ALA A 53 3.49 -10.41 -10.50
N ALA A 54 2.30 -10.33 -9.92
CA ALA A 54 2.11 -10.46 -8.47
C ALA A 54 2.56 -11.84 -7.98
N LEU A 55 2.11 -12.92 -8.63
CA LEU A 55 2.45 -14.29 -8.27
C LEU A 55 3.95 -14.57 -8.43
N GLY A 56 4.54 -14.11 -9.54
CA GLY A 56 5.99 -14.21 -9.78
C GLY A 56 6.80 -13.47 -8.71
N SER A 57 6.40 -12.24 -8.37
CA SER A 57 7.06 -11.46 -7.31
C SER A 57 6.95 -12.13 -5.95
N ALA A 58 5.79 -12.72 -5.63
CA ALA A 58 5.56 -13.45 -4.38
C ALA A 58 6.43 -14.72 -4.31
N LEU A 59 6.56 -15.46 -5.41
CA LEU A 59 7.44 -16.65 -5.49
C LEU A 59 8.92 -16.28 -5.32
N VAL A 60 9.37 -15.19 -5.95
CA VAL A 60 10.74 -14.70 -5.78
C VAL A 60 10.99 -14.28 -4.34
N ALA A 61 10.08 -13.50 -3.75
CA ALA A 61 10.17 -13.10 -2.34
C ALA A 61 10.18 -14.32 -1.40
N ALA A 62 9.30 -15.30 -1.64
CA ALA A 62 9.26 -16.53 -0.87
C ALA A 62 10.57 -17.33 -0.99
N GLY A 63 11.14 -17.43 -2.19
CA GLY A 63 12.43 -18.10 -2.41
C GLY A 63 13.58 -17.43 -1.65
N ILE A 64 13.64 -16.09 -1.65
CA ILE A 64 14.61 -15.33 -0.87
C ILE A 64 14.42 -15.60 0.63
N ILE A 65 13.18 -15.56 1.12
CA ILE A 65 12.87 -15.84 2.53
C ILE A 65 13.28 -17.27 2.90
N LEU A 66 13.01 -18.27 2.05
CA LEU A 66 13.40 -19.67 2.25
C LEU A 66 14.93 -19.82 2.37
N LEU A 67 15.69 -19.16 1.50
CA LEU A 67 17.15 -19.20 1.53
C LEU A 67 17.67 -18.61 2.85
N ILE A 68 17.14 -17.45 3.24
CA ILE A 68 17.49 -16.80 4.51
C ILE A 68 17.10 -17.70 5.69
N ALA A 69 15.91 -18.27 5.68
CA ALA A 69 15.40 -19.15 6.73
C ALA A 69 16.25 -20.41 6.89
N HIS A 70 16.68 -21.01 5.78
CA HIS A 70 17.53 -22.20 5.80
C HIS A 70 18.90 -21.92 6.42
N ASN A 71 19.45 -20.72 6.19
CA ASN A 71 20.74 -20.32 6.74
C ASN A 71 20.62 -19.60 8.10
N TRP A 72 19.39 -19.45 8.64
CA TRP A 72 19.11 -18.52 9.72
C TRP A 72 19.90 -18.83 10.99
N ASP A 73 20.01 -20.11 11.35
CA ASP A 73 20.65 -20.54 12.59
C ASP A 73 22.16 -20.26 12.60
N ASP A 74 22.80 -20.28 11.44
CA ASP A 74 24.24 -19.99 11.28
C ASP A 74 24.54 -18.49 11.28
N LEU A 75 23.53 -17.63 11.09
CA LEU A 75 23.72 -16.18 11.08
C LEU A 75 23.94 -15.64 12.49
N SER A 76 24.94 -14.75 12.62
CA SER A 76 25.14 -13.97 13.85
C SER A 76 23.92 -13.10 14.18
N ARG A 77 23.75 -12.73 15.45
CA ARG A 77 22.67 -11.83 15.89
C ARG A 77 22.69 -10.49 15.13
N ALA A 78 23.87 -9.94 14.88
CA ALA A 78 24.03 -8.69 14.15
C ALA A 78 23.58 -8.83 12.69
N THR A 79 23.92 -9.93 12.04
CA THR A 79 23.51 -10.20 10.65
C THR A 79 22.00 -10.39 10.55
N ARG A 80 21.39 -11.13 11.49
CA ARG A 80 19.92 -11.28 11.55
C ARG A 80 19.20 -9.95 11.74
N ALA A 81 19.74 -9.07 12.60
CA ALA A 81 19.22 -7.72 12.76
C ALA A 81 19.36 -6.88 11.47
N GLY A 82 20.51 -6.96 10.80
CA GLY A 82 20.70 -6.31 9.49
C GLY A 82 19.69 -6.77 8.44
N VAL A 83 19.46 -8.09 8.34
CA VAL A 83 18.44 -8.67 7.46
C VAL A 83 17.03 -8.21 7.85
N ALA A 84 16.73 -8.10 9.15
CA ALA A 84 15.43 -7.61 9.64
C ALA A 84 15.14 -6.16 9.24
N PHE A 85 16.15 -5.30 9.24
CA PHE A 85 16.01 -3.88 8.86
C PHE A 85 16.07 -3.64 7.35
N LEU A 86 16.57 -4.60 6.56
CA LEU A 86 16.75 -4.41 5.12
C LEU A 86 15.43 -4.09 4.37
N PRO A 87 14.30 -4.82 4.58
CA PRO A 87 13.03 -4.46 3.97
C PRO A 87 12.55 -3.06 4.37
N LEU A 88 12.79 -2.67 5.63
CA LEU A 88 12.40 -1.36 6.14
C LEU A 88 13.21 -0.25 5.47
N LEU A 89 14.53 -0.42 5.30
CA LEU A 89 15.36 0.55 4.57
C LEU A 89 14.92 0.72 3.12
N ILE A 90 14.59 -0.39 2.44
CA ILE A 90 14.06 -0.37 1.08
C ILE A 90 12.71 0.37 1.05
N ALA A 91 11.84 0.11 2.03
CA ALA A 91 10.54 0.76 2.12
C ALA A 91 10.68 2.27 2.28
N GLN A 92 11.53 2.72 3.20
CA GLN A 92 11.79 4.14 3.41
C GLN A 92 12.35 4.81 2.16
N ALA A 93 13.27 4.15 1.44
CA ALA A 93 13.75 4.65 0.15
C ALA A 93 12.63 4.77 -0.91
N LEU A 94 11.71 3.79 -0.96
CA LEU A 94 10.55 3.82 -1.85
C LEU A 94 9.54 4.92 -1.48
N VAL A 95 9.31 5.16 -0.20
CA VAL A 95 8.47 6.27 0.29
C VAL A 95 9.06 7.60 -0.17
N VAL A 96 10.35 7.84 0.07
CA VAL A 96 11.04 9.07 -0.34
C VAL A 96 11.01 9.24 -1.86
N PHE A 97 11.33 8.18 -2.60
CA PHE A 97 11.26 8.20 -4.07
C PHE A 97 9.85 8.56 -4.56
N THR A 98 8.83 7.95 -3.96
CA THR A 98 7.43 8.19 -4.32
C THR A 98 7.04 9.64 -4.09
N LEU A 99 7.40 10.22 -2.94
CA LEU A 99 7.12 11.61 -2.62
C LEU A 99 7.86 12.59 -3.54
N MET A 100 9.10 12.30 -3.91
CA MET A 100 9.91 13.21 -4.74
C MET A 100 9.60 13.13 -6.23
N ARG A 101 9.28 11.95 -6.76
CA ARG A 101 9.21 11.71 -8.22
C ARG A 101 7.84 11.27 -8.71
N MET A 102 7.01 10.65 -7.85
CA MET A 102 5.78 9.97 -8.24
C MET A 102 4.58 10.34 -7.37
N ASN A 103 4.59 11.53 -6.75
CA ASN A 103 3.57 11.93 -5.78
C ASN A 103 2.15 12.01 -6.39
N GLU A 104 2.05 12.35 -7.67
CA GLU A 104 0.78 12.37 -8.41
C GLU A 104 0.28 10.97 -8.80
N SER A 105 1.13 9.94 -8.68
CA SER A 105 0.81 8.57 -9.08
C SER A 105 0.23 7.79 -7.91
N ARG A 106 -1.10 7.61 -7.94
CA ARG A 106 -1.81 6.83 -6.92
C ARG A 106 -1.25 5.41 -6.75
N PRO A 107 -0.98 4.61 -7.81
CA PRO A 107 -0.44 3.25 -7.63
C PRO A 107 0.89 3.20 -6.88
N TRP A 108 1.79 4.16 -7.11
CA TRP A 108 3.07 4.23 -6.39
C TRP A 108 2.88 4.54 -4.92
N ARG A 109 1.99 5.49 -4.59
CA ARG A 109 1.68 5.84 -3.20
C ARG A 109 1.04 4.68 -2.44
N GLU A 110 0.12 3.96 -3.07
CA GLU A 110 -0.52 2.79 -2.48
C GLU A 110 0.49 1.64 -2.26
N ALA A 111 1.31 1.34 -3.28
CA ALA A 111 2.31 0.28 -3.20
C ALA A 111 3.38 0.58 -2.15
N ALA A 112 3.90 1.81 -2.10
CA ALA A 112 4.88 2.22 -1.12
C ALA A 112 4.31 2.18 0.31
N ALA A 113 3.07 2.62 0.52
CA ALA A 113 2.43 2.60 1.83
C ALA A 113 2.21 1.16 2.33
N ILE A 114 1.67 0.26 1.49
CA ILE A 114 1.47 -1.14 1.88
C ILE A 114 2.81 -1.83 2.18
N PHE A 115 3.81 -1.62 1.32
CA PHE A 115 5.11 -2.23 1.49
C PHE A 115 5.78 -1.75 2.78
N ASP A 116 5.71 -0.46 3.09
CA ASP A 116 6.26 0.09 4.34
C ASP A 116 5.56 -0.45 5.58
N VAL A 117 4.23 -0.47 5.60
CA VAL A 117 3.43 -1.06 6.67
C VAL A 117 3.81 -2.52 6.91
N ALA A 118 4.03 -3.30 5.85
CA ALA A 118 4.49 -4.69 5.94
C ALA A 118 5.96 -4.82 6.38
N ALA A 119 6.83 -3.91 5.95
CA ALA A 119 8.24 -3.87 6.30
C ALA A 119 8.43 -3.55 7.79
N VAL A 120 7.64 -2.63 8.35
CA VAL A 120 7.63 -2.33 9.79
C VAL A 120 7.24 -3.58 10.60
N ALA A 121 6.16 -4.29 10.21
CA ALA A 121 5.73 -5.52 10.88
C ALA A 121 6.82 -6.60 10.82
N THR A 122 7.44 -6.77 9.65
CA THR A 122 8.53 -7.72 9.42
C THR A 122 9.73 -7.40 10.31
N ALA A 123 10.17 -6.14 10.36
CA ALA A 123 11.31 -5.72 11.16
C ALA A 123 11.08 -5.96 12.66
N ILE A 124 9.91 -5.57 13.20
CA ILE A 124 9.56 -5.83 14.60
C ILE A 124 9.57 -7.33 14.89
N SER A 125 8.96 -8.14 14.03
CA SER A 125 8.84 -9.60 14.23
C SER A 125 10.21 -10.29 14.23
N LEU A 126 11.07 -9.98 13.26
CA LEU A 126 12.39 -10.59 13.15
C LEU A 126 13.34 -10.15 14.27
N ILE A 127 13.28 -8.89 14.70
CA ILE A 127 14.04 -8.41 15.85
C ILE A 127 13.53 -9.08 17.14
N SER A 128 12.22 -9.17 17.33
CA SER A 128 11.62 -9.86 18.47
C SER A 128 12.07 -11.31 18.55
N GLN A 129 12.11 -12.02 17.42
CA GLN A 129 12.59 -13.40 17.36
C GLN A 129 14.11 -13.50 17.64
N THR A 130 14.91 -12.61 17.04
CA THR A 130 16.38 -12.62 17.18
C THR A 130 16.84 -12.37 18.62
N TYR A 131 16.13 -11.50 19.34
CA TYR A 131 16.45 -11.12 20.71
C TYR A 131 15.56 -11.79 21.76
N GLN A 132 14.66 -12.68 21.34
CA GLN A 132 13.69 -13.35 22.22
C GLN A 132 12.93 -12.35 23.11
N VAL A 133 12.55 -11.21 22.52
CA VAL A 133 11.80 -10.17 23.23
C VAL A 133 10.44 -10.77 23.61
N GLN A 134 10.17 -10.82 24.91
CA GLN A 134 8.86 -11.22 25.41
C GLN A 134 7.87 -10.06 25.25
N GLY A 135 6.68 -10.37 24.77
CA GLY A 135 5.62 -9.40 24.59
C GLY A 135 4.34 -10.06 24.15
N THR A 136 3.22 -9.40 24.39
CA THR A 136 1.93 -9.86 23.89
C THR A 136 1.73 -9.40 22.44
N PHE A 137 0.81 -10.05 21.73
CA PHE A 137 0.40 -9.58 20.40
C PHE A 137 -0.13 -8.13 20.44
N ALA A 138 -0.73 -7.70 21.56
CA ALA A 138 -1.17 -6.32 21.76
C ALA A 138 0.02 -5.33 21.86
N ASP A 139 1.16 -5.73 22.43
CA ASP A 139 2.37 -4.90 22.50
C ASP A 139 3.02 -4.74 21.11
N PHE A 140 3.07 -5.84 20.34
CA PHE A 140 3.48 -5.83 18.94
C PHE A 140 2.62 -4.84 18.13
N MET A 141 1.30 -5.02 18.20
CA MET A 141 0.35 -4.26 17.40
C MET A 141 0.34 -2.77 17.78
N ARG A 142 0.51 -2.43 19.07
CA ARG A 142 0.70 -1.04 19.52
C ARG A 142 1.91 -0.40 18.86
N THR A 143 3.05 -1.09 18.87
CA THR A 143 4.31 -0.58 18.32
C THR A 143 4.20 -0.40 16.81
N TRP A 144 3.60 -1.37 16.13
CA TRP A 144 3.35 -1.34 14.70
C TRP A 144 2.42 -0.18 14.28
N LEU A 145 1.33 0.05 15.01
CA LEU A 145 0.44 1.20 14.76
C LEU A 145 1.17 2.53 14.97
N LEU A 146 1.92 2.69 16.05
CA LEU A 146 2.66 3.94 16.30
C LEU A 146 3.68 4.27 15.21
N LEU A 147 4.34 3.27 14.65
CA LEU A 147 5.32 3.47 13.57
C LEU A 147 4.65 3.68 12.21
N SER A 148 3.56 2.97 11.93
CA SER A 148 2.89 3.01 10.62
C SER A 148 2.15 4.33 10.38
N ILE A 149 1.73 5.03 11.45
CA ILE A 149 0.89 6.23 11.33
C ILE A 149 1.56 7.36 10.56
N VAL A 150 2.87 7.57 10.78
CA VAL A 150 3.64 8.65 10.16
C VAL A 150 3.61 8.51 8.64
N ILE A 151 3.76 7.28 8.15
CA ILE A 151 3.85 6.98 6.71
C ILE A 151 2.47 6.97 6.05
N VAL A 152 1.44 6.47 6.75
CA VAL A 152 0.04 6.52 6.28
C VAL A 152 -0.38 7.97 6.00
N TYR A 153 0.00 8.91 6.88
CA TYR A 153 -0.25 10.34 6.67
C TYR A 153 0.56 10.95 5.53
N LEU A 154 1.87 10.69 5.51
CA LEU A 154 2.77 11.24 4.50
C LEU A 154 2.35 10.86 3.08
N LEU A 155 2.00 9.59 2.87
CA LEU A 155 1.62 9.10 1.55
C LEU A 155 0.13 9.28 1.24
N ARG A 156 -0.72 9.72 2.18
CA ARG A 156 -2.19 9.91 2.04
C ARG A 156 -2.89 8.74 1.30
N ALA A 157 -2.39 7.53 1.45
CA ALA A 157 -2.75 6.36 0.65
C ALA A 157 -3.96 5.64 1.24
N SER A 158 -4.94 5.26 0.40
CA SER A 158 -6.21 4.68 0.85
C SER A 158 -6.02 3.30 1.47
N LEU A 159 -5.17 2.45 0.88
CA LEU A 159 -4.90 1.11 1.37
C LEU A 159 -4.04 1.11 2.64
N GLY A 160 -3.14 2.08 2.77
CA GLY A 160 -2.37 2.30 4.01
C GLY A 160 -3.30 2.63 5.19
N VAL A 161 -4.26 3.52 4.96
CA VAL A 161 -5.31 3.85 5.95
C VAL A 161 -6.14 2.63 6.31
N ILE A 162 -6.58 1.82 5.33
CA ILE A 162 -7.36 0.61 5.60
C ILE A 162 -6.55 -0.39 6.44
N ALA A 163 -5.28 -0.62 6.11
CA ALA A 163 -4.41 -1.50 6.89
C ALA A 163 -4.25 -1.00 8.33
N TYR A 164 -4.13 0.31 8.53
CA TYR A 164 -4.06 0.93 9.85
C TYR A 164 -5.34 0.73 10.66
N VAL A 165 -6.51 0.96 10.06
CA VAL A 165 -7.81 0.80 10.72
C VAL A 165 -8.05 -0.66 11.10
N VAL A 166 -7.76 -1.61 10.20
CA VAL A 166 -7.82 -3.05 10.50
C VAL A 166 -6.88 -3.38 11.66
N GLY A 167 -5.68 -2.79 11.67
CA GLY A 167 -4.74 -2.86 12.79
C GLY A 167 -5.30 -2.41 14.13
N CYS A 168 -5.96 -1.25 14.16
CA CYS A 168 -6.60 -0.71 15.36
C CYS A 168 -7.69 -1.65 15.89
N VAL A 169 -8.50 -2.22 15.00
CA VAL A 169 -9.54 -3.20 15.35
C VAL A 169 -8.91 -4.47 15.92
N LEU A 170 -7.87 -5.02 15.28
CA LEU A 170 -7.14 -6.19 15.77
C LEU A 170 -6.49 -5.94 17.13
N TRP A 171 -5.94 -4.74 17.35
CA TRP A 171 -5.39 -4.34 18.64
C TRP A 171 -6.45 -4.35 19.74
N LEU A 172 -7.64 -3.81 19.45
CA LEU A 172 -8.75 -3.78 20.39
C LEU A 172 -9.16 -5.20 20.78
N PHE A 173 -9.37 -6.09 19.81
CA PHE A 173 -9.70 -7.49 20.07
C PHE A 173 -8.61 -8.23 20.85
N ALA A 174 -7.33 -7.97 20.57
CA ALA A 174 -6.23 -8.57 21.31
C ALA A 174 -6.16 -8.11 22.77
N ARG A 175 -6.58 -6.88 23.05
CA ARG A 175 -6.53 -6.25 24.38
C ARG A 175 -7.80 -6.47 25.22
N TRP A 176 -8.94 -6.73 24.57
CA TRP A 176 -10.25 -6.92 25.20
C TRP A 176 -10.86 -8.30 24.95
N GLY A 177 -10.12 -9.22 24.32
CA GLY A 177 -10.55 -10.59 24.11
C GLY A 177 -10.63 -11.38 25.42
N PRO A 178 -11.34 -12.53 25.42
CA PRO A 178 -11.68 -13.30 26.63
C PRO A 178 -10.50 -13.77 27.50
N ALA A 179 -9.26 -13.63 27.02
CA ALA A 179 -8.02 -14.00 27.72
C ALA A 179 -7.22 -12.82 28.31
N SER A 180 -7.75 -11.58 28.30
CA SER A 180 -6.96 -10.37 28.61
C SER A 180 -7.52 -9.53 29.77
N SER A 181 -6.63 -9.07 30.66
CA SER A 181 -6.95 -8.19 31.78
C SER A 181 -7.17 -6.75 31.31
N ALA A 182 -8.35 -6.19 31.61
CA ALA A 182 -8.83 -4.88 31.17
C ALA A 182 -7.78 -3.76 31.30
N GLY A 183 -7.42 -3.15 30.16
CA GLY A 183 -6.56 -1.98 30.09
C GLY A 183 -7.29 -0.75 29.56
N ASN A 184 -6.70 0.44 29.77
CA ASN A 184 -7.32 1.73 29.44
C ASN A 184 -7.68 1.85 27.93
N PRO A 185 -8.97 2.01 27.57
CA PRO A 185 -9.43 2.15 26.18
C PRO A 185 -9.06 3.50 25.54
N MET A 186 -8.55 4.47 26.30
CA MET A 186 -8.19 5.80 25.76
C MET A 186 -7.15 5.74 24.63
N LEU A 187 -6.21 4.78 24.68
CA LEU A 187 -5.23 4.61 23.61
C LEU A 187 -5.86 4.17 22.28
N PHE A 188 -6.93 3.38 22.32
CA PHE A 188 -7.68 3.01 21.11
C PHE A 188 -8.29 4.23 20.46
N TRP A 189 -9.02 5.03 21.26
CA TRP A 189 -9.68 6.24 20.76
C TRP A 189 -8.68 7.26 20.23
N PHE A 190 -7.54 7.43 20.91
CA PHE A 190 -6.47 8.30 20.44
C PHE A 190 -5.92 7.86 19.08
N LEU A 191 -5.56 6.58 18.92
CA LEU A 191 -5.03 6.05 17.66
C LEU A 191 -6.06 6.13 16.51
N LEU A 192 -7.34 5.94 16.82
CA LEU A 192 -8.41 5.99 15.84
C LEU A 192 -8.74 7.43 15.39
N THR A 193 -8.73 8.41 16.31
CA THR A 193 -8.92 9.83 15.93
C THR A 193 -7.78 10.38 15.08
N LEU A 194 -6.65 9.69 15.11
CA LEU A 194 -5.44 10.08 14.42
C LEU A 194 -5.43 9.55 12.99
N VAL A 195 -6.51 9.09 12.38
CA VAL A 195 -6.64 8.72 10.95
C VAL A 195 -7.99 9.23 10.42
#